data_AF-A0A154PTL8-F1
#
_entry.id   AF-A0A154PTL8-F1
#
_cell.length_a   1.000
_cell.length_b   1.000
_cell.length_c   1.000
_cell.angle_alpha   90.00
_cell.angle_beta   90.00
_cell.angle_gamma   90.00
#
_symmetry.space_group_name_H-M   'P 1'
#
loop_
_entity.id
_entity.type
_entity.pdbx_description
1 polymer ?
#
loop_
_entity_poly.entity_id
_entity_poly.type
_entity_poly.pdbx_seq_one_letter_code
_entity_poly.pdbx_strand_id
1 'polypeptide(L)'
;MGSRLRTIRKFAKLGGKGKRTEALIRKLAKYYGLAIRRNSESVEEMQKAIMATFFHAISTNKKPLHQNCSTGFDSWCKWHIAEAACDIQQNRCTVCKENGKRKETRYFCQKRNAALCVTPCFQLYHVESK
;
A
#
# COMPACT_ATOMS: atom_id res chain seq x y z
N MET A 1 -14.31 10.98 21.33
CA MET A 1 -13.90 11.51 22.67
C MET A 1 -14.77 12.70 23.02
N GLY A 2 -15.58 12.59 24.08
CA GLY A 2 -16.49 13.64 24.54
C GLY A 2 -15.79 14.85 25.18
N SER A 3 -16.54 15.94 25.39
CA SER A 3 -16.07 17.20 25.98
C SER A 3 -15.45 17.02 27.37
N ARG A 4 -16.08 16.22 28.25
CA ARG A 4 -15.57 15.91 29.61
C ARG A 4 -14.13 15.38 29.63
N LEU A 5 -13.80 14.44 28.74
CA LEU A 5 -12.45 13.85 28.67
C LEU A 5 -11.40 14.87 28.21
N ARG A 6 -11.77 15.82 27.34
CA ARG A 6 -10.85 16.91 26.93
C ARG A 6 -10.58 17.88 28.07
N THR A 7 -11.60 18.20 28.88
CA THR A 7 -11.47 19.07 30.05
C THR A 7 -10.56 18.45 31.10
N ILE A 8 -10.81 17.19 31.49
CA ILE A 8 -9.96 16.48 32.47
C ILE A 8 -8.51 16.38 31.98
N ARG A 9 -8.29 16.12 30.68
CA ARG A 9 -6.93 16.05 30.13
C ARG A 9 -6.15 17.36 30.26
N LYS A 10 -6.82 18.51 30.11
CA LYS A 10 -6.22 19.84 30.30
C LYS A 10 -5.91 20.10 31.77
N PHE A 11 -6.88 19.84 32.65
CA PHE A 11 -6.72 20.09 34.10
C PHE A 11 -5.69 19.16 34.74
N ALA A 12 -5.78 17.86 34.46
CA ALA A 12 -4.91 16.84 35.06
C ALA A 12 -3.58 16.63 34.29
N LYS A 13 -3.27 17.46 33.27
CA LYS A 13 -2.03 17.40 32.46
C LYS A 13 -1.64 15.97 32.04
N LEU A 14 -2.61 15.14 31.63
CA LEU A 14 -2.40 13.69 31.42
C LEU A 14 -1.49 13.34 30.22
N GLY A 15 -0.97 14.32 29.48
CA GLY A 15 -0.03 14.15 28.36
C GLY A 15 1.42 14.43 28.75
N GLY A 16 2.37 13.69 28.16
CA GLY A 16 3.80 13.84 28.43
C GLY A 16 4.68 12.95 27.54
N LYS A 17 6.00 13.16 27.58
CA LYS A 17 7.02 12.39 26.85
C LYS A 17 6.93 10.91 27.27
N GLY A 18 6.82 9.99 26.30
CA GLY A 18 6.67 8.55 26.55
C GLY A 18 5.23 8.01 26.56
N LYS A 19 4.20 8.87 26.54
CA LYS A 19 2.80 8.44 26.29
C LYS A 19 2.49 8.50 24.79
N ARG A 20 1.57 7.64 24.31
CA ARG A 20 1.08 7.72 22.92
C ARG A 20 0.65 9.16 22.62
N THR A 21 1.24 9.76 21.60
CA THR A 21 0.95 11.14 21.22
C THR A 21 -0.53 11.28 20.86
N GLU A 22 -1.15 12.39 21.29
CA GLU A 22 -2.53 12.76 20.95
C GLU A 22 -2.83 12.54 19.46
N ALA A 23 -1.85 12.87 18.62
CA ALA A 23 -1.91 12.69 17.17
C ALA A 23 -2.09 11.21 16.76
N LEU A 24 -1.36 10.28 17.39
CA LEU A 24 -1.48 8.85 17.11
C LEU A 24 -2.85 8.32 17.55
N ILE A 25 -3.33 8.71 18.75
CA ILE A 25 -4.66 8.32 19.23
C ILE A 25 -5.75 8.80 18.27
N ARG A 26 -5.66 10.07 17.82
CA ARG A 26 -6.61 10.64 16.85
C ARG A 26 -6.57 9.91 15.51
N LYS A 27 -5.37 9.57 15.00
CA LYS A 27 -5.21 8.80 13.77
C LYS A 27 -5.88 7.43 13.90
N LEU A 28 -5.55 6.67 14.96
CA LEU A 28 -6.11 5.34 15.18
C LEU A 28 -7.63 5.37 15.33
N ALA A 29 -8.19 6.32 16.09
CA ALA A 29 -9.63 6.48 16.22
C ALA A 29 -10.32 6.80 14.88
N LYS A 30 -9.67 7.61 14.03
CA LYS A 30 -10.18 7.94 12.68
C LYS A 30 -10.25 6.69 11.80
N TYR A 31 -9.17 5.92 11.73
CA TYR A 31 -9.11 4.70 10.93
C TYR A 31 -10.03 3.61 11.46
N TYR A 32 -10.14 3.46 12.78
CA TYR A 32 -11.09 2.55 13.41
C TYR A 32 -12.54 2.85 12.98
N GLY A 33 -12.96 4.12 13.09
CA GLY A 33 -14.30 4.51 12.63
C GLY A 33 -14.49 4.36 11.12
N LEU A 34 -13.43 4.52 10.33
CA LEU A 34 -13.47 4.31 8.88
C LEU A 34 -13.64 2.83 8.51
N ALA A 35 -12.97 1.93 9.23
CA ALA A 35 -13.08 0.48 9.04
C ALA A 35 -14.51 -0.01 9.30
N ILE A 36 -15.17 0.50 10.34
CA ILE A 36 -16.59 0.19 10.64
C ILE A 36 -17.49 0.69 9.51
N ARG A 37 -17.34 1.95 9.09
CA ARG A 37 -18.22 2.53 8.06
C ARG A 37 -18.08 1.89 6.68
N ARG A 38 -16.89 1.42 6.33
CA ARG A 38 -16.63 0.80 5.01
C ARG A 38 -17.02 -0.67 4.93
N ASN A 39 -17.13 -1.35 6.07
CA ASN A 39 -17.39 -2.78 6.15
C ASN A 39 -18.61 -3.05 7.04
N SER A 40 -19.66 -2.24 6.93
CA SER A 40 -20.88 -2.40 7.75
C SER A 40 -21.63 -3.69 7.45
N GLU A 41 -21.37 -4.31 6.31
CA GLU A 41 -22.05 -5.51 5.83
C GLU A 41 -21.38 -6.81 6.29
N SER A 42 -20.11 -6.77 6.75
CA SER A 42 -19.38 -7.95 7.20
C SER A 42 -18.52 -7.65 8.43
N VAL A 43 -18.80 -8.38 9.51
CA VAL A 43 -18.03 -8.31 10.77
C VAL A 43 -16.59 -8.79 10.55
N GLU A 44 -16.39 -9.79 9.70
CA GLU A 44 -15.07 -10.35 9.40
C GLU A 44 -14.18 -9.33 8.69
N GLU A 45 -14.71 -8.68 7.64
CA GLU A 45 -13.97 -7.64 6.90
C GLU A 45 -13.74 -6.40 7.76
N MET A 46 -14.69 -6.07 8.64
CA MET A 46 -14.50 -5.02 9.65
C MET A 46 -13.34 -5.34 10.59
N GLN A 47 -13.32 -6.55 11.16
CA GLN A 47 -12.24 -7.00 12.04
C GLN A 47 -10.90 -6.98 11.32
N LYS A 48 -10.86 -7.48 10.08
CA LYS A 48 -9.67 -7.49 9.24
C LYS A 48 -9.15 -6.08 8.97
N ALA A 49 -10.02 -5.13 8.63
CA ALA A 49 -9.66 -3.72 8.41
C ALA A 49 -9.18 -3.01 9.69
N ILE A 50 -9.78 -3.33 10.85
CA ILE A 50 -9.31 -2.83 12.15
C ILE A 50 -7.91 -3.38 12.46
N MET A 51 -7.71 -4.69 12.28
CA MET A 51 -6.40 -5.33 12.48
C MET A 51 -5.35 -4.79 11.51
N ALA A 52 -5.70 -4.50 10.25
CA ALA A 52 -4.81 -3.86 9.29
C ALA A 52 -4.27 -2.52 9.79
N THR A 53 -5.13 -1.70 10.38
CA THR A 53 -4.74 -0.42 10.97
C THR A 53 -3.76 -0.62 12.12
N PHE A 54 -4.03 -1.59 12.99
CA PHE A 54 -3.19 -1.90 14.13
C PHE A 54 -1.82 -2.42 13.70
N PHE A 55 -1.77 -3.44 12.84
CA PHE A 55 -0.54 -4.03 12.34
C PHE A 55 0.31 -3.04 11.56
N HIS A 56 -0.30 -2.19 10.73
CA HIS A 56 0.42 -1.12 10.06
C HIS A 56 1.05 -0.13 11.04
N ALA A 57 0.37 0.20 12.14
CA ALA A 57 0.88 1.15 13.13
C ALA A 57 2.05 0.60 13.96
N ILE A 58 2.15 -0.72 14.13
CA ILE A 58 3.26 -1.39 14.83
C ILE A 58 4.31 -1.97 13.87
N SER A 59 4.09 -1.85 12.56
CA SER A 59 5.00 -2.34 11.51
C SER A 59 6.34 -1.61 11.60
N THR A 60 7.43 -2.35 11.40
CA THR A 60 8.78 -1.79 11.33
C THR A 60 9.51 -2.35 10.12
N ASN A 61 10.58 -1.69 9.68
CA ASN A 61 11.37 -2.18 8.54
C ASN A 61 11.94 -3.59 8.77
N LYS A 62 12.25 -3.95 10.03
CA LYS A 62 12.75 -5.29 10.40
C LYS A 62 11.63 -6.34 10.49
N LYS A 63 10.41 -5.91 10.80
CA LYS A 63 9.22 -6.75 10.95
C LYS A 63 8.05 -6.09 10.23
N PRO A 64 7.98 -6.21 8.89
CA PRO A 64 6.91 -5.61 8.11
C PRO A 64 5.60 -6.37 8.38
N LEU A 65 4.59 -5.67 8.89
CA LEU A 65 3.29 -6.24 9.25
C LEU A 65 2.19 -5.63 8.38
N HIS A 66 2.23 -5.94 7.08
CA HIS A 66 1.33 -5.39 6.08
C HIS A 66 0.28 -6.40 5.56
N GLN A 67 0.13 -7.56 6.21
CA GLN A 67 -0.69 -8.70 5.76
C GLN A 67 -2.16 -8.36 5.51
N ASN A 68 -2.77 -7.53 6.38
CA ASN A 68 -4.20 -7.20 6.28
C ASN A 68 -4.46 -5.88 5.53
N CYS A 69 -3.41 -5.21 5.05
CA CYS A 69 -3.59 -4.00 4.25
C CYS A 69 -4.20 -4.35 2.90
N SER A 70 -4.96 -3.44 2.32
CA SER A 70 -5.43 -3.56 0.94
C SER A 70 -4.23 -3.70 0.00
N THR A 71 -4.34 -4.53 -1.04
CA THR A 71 -3.31 -4.70 -2.08
C THR A 71 -3.56 -3.75 -3.25
N GLY A 72 -2.55 -3.54 -4.10
CA GLY A 72 -2.68 -2.74 -5.34
C GLY A 72 -2.43 -1.23 -5.18
N PHE A 73 -2.61 -0.50 -6.29
CA PHE A 73 -2.30 0.93 -6.41
C PHE A 73 -3.19 1.85 -5.59
N ASP A 74 -4.45 1.46 -5.42
CA ASP A 74 -5.41 2.22 -4.62
C ASP A 74 -5.28 1.91 -3.12
N SER A 75 -4.28 1.12 -2.75
CA SER A 75 -3.99 0.85 -1.35
C SER A 75 -3.54 2.12 -0.63
N TRP A 76 -3.99 2.28 0.60
CA TRP A 76 -3.45 3.30 1.49
C TRP A 76 -2.07 2.90 2.07
N CYS A 77 -1.68 1.63 1.92
CA CYS A 77 -0.41 1.11 2.40
C CYS A 77 0.68 1.31 1.34
N LYS A 78 1.62 2.24 1.62
CA LYS A 78 2.75 2.53 0.72
C LYS A 78 3.58 1.32 0.32
N TRP A 79 3.70 0.33 1.22
CA TRP A 79 4.43 -0.91 0.94
C TRP A 79 3.75 -1.72 -0.17
N HIS A 80 2.43 -1.91 -0.09
CA HIS A 80 1.63 -2.59 -1.13
C HIS A 80 1.55 -1.80 -2.44
N ILE A 81 1.53 -0.46 -2.37
CA ILE A 81 1.63 0.39 -3.58
C ILE A 81 2.98 0.15 -4.27
N ALA A 82 4.07 0.10 -3.51
CA ALA A 82 5.41 -0.12 -4.06
C ALA A 82 5.56 -1.55 -4.61
N GLU A 83 4.99 -2.55 -3.94
CA GLU A 83 4.94 -3.94 -4.42
C GLU A 83 4.18 -4.02 -5.75
N ALA A 84 2.99 -3.43 -5.84
CA ALA A 84 2.21 -3.38 -7.08
C ALA A 84 2.94 -2.61 -8.20
N ALA A 85 3.62 -1.51 -7.87
CA ALA A 85 4.43 -0.76 -8.83
C ALA A 85 5.63 -1.57 -9.37
N CYS A 86 6.24 -2.39 -8.51
CA CYS A 86 7.34 -3.28 -8.90
C CYS A 86 6.85 -4.39 -9.84
N ASP A 87 5.67 -4.95 -9.56
CA ASP A 87 5.02 -5.93 -10.45
C ASP A 87 4.73 -5.34 -11.84
N ILE A 88 4.30 -4.08 -11.92
CA ILE A 88 4.20 -3.37 -13.21
C ILE A 88 5.55 -3.16 -13.87
N GLN A 89 6.64 -2.92 -13.13
CA GLN A 89 7.96 -2.82 -13.75
C GLN A 89 8.39 -4.14 -14.41
N GLN A 90 8.01 -5.29 -13.85
CA GLN A 90 8.24 -6.60 -14.45
C GLN A 90 7.36 -6.83 -15.68
N ASN A 91 6.16 -6.26 -15.70
CA ASN A 91 5.22 -6.31 -16.82
C ASN A 91 5.43 -5.21 -17.88
N ARG A 92 6.39 -4.31 -17.68
CA ARG A 92 6.72 -3.24 -18.64
C ARG A 92 7.66 -3.77 -19.71
N CYS A 93 7.35 -3.48 -20.97
CA CYS A 93 8.28 -3.70 -22.07
C CYS A 93 9.63 -2.99 -21.85
N THR A 94 10.72 -3.77 -21.85
CA THR A 94 12.11 -3.29 -21.69
C THR A 94 12.47 -2.23 -22.72
N VAL A 95 12.16 -2.48 -24.00
CA VAL A 95 12.39 -1.53 -25.11
C VAL A 95 11.62 -0.23 -24.92
N CYS A 96 10.38 -0.28 -24.45
CA CYS A 96 9.59 0.93 -24.18
C CYS A 96 10.06 1.70 -22.95
N LYS A 97 10.60 0.99 -21.94
CA LYS A 97 11.21 1.59 -20.74
C LYS A 97 12.43 2.43 -21.13
N GLU A 98 13.31 1.89 -21.97
CA GLU A 98 14.53 2.58 -22.44
C GLU A 98 14.21 3.78 -23.33
N ASN A 99 13.15 3.69 -24.13
CA ASN A 99 12.74 4.76 -25.03
C ASN A 99 11.73 5.76 -24.43
N GLY A 100 11.44 5.68 -23.13
CA GLY A 100 10.50 6.58 -22.45
C GLY A 100 9.04 6.50 -22.94
N LYS A 101 8.65 5.42 -23.63
CA LYS A 101 7.31 5.26 -24.24
C LYS A 101 6.36 4.53 -23.29
N ARG A 102 5.16 5.08 -23.07
CA ARG A 102 4.06 4.40 -22.34
C ARG A 102 3.23 3.58 -23.32
N LYS A 103 3.49 2.28 -23.41
CA LYS A 103 2.52 1.32 -23.97
C LYS A 103 2.19 0.29 -22.91
N GLU A 104 0.91 -0.04 -22.77
CA GLU A 104 0.45 -1.20 -22.02
C GLU A 104 0.89 -2.45 -22.78
N THR A 105 1.57 -3.39 -22.13
CA THR A 105 2.11 -4.56 -22.83
C THR A 105 1.76 -5.85 -22.14
N ARG A 106 1.25 -6.80 -22.92
CA ARG A 106 0.70 -8.07 -22.44
C ARG A 106 1.28 -9.27 -23.21
N TYR A 107 2.59 -9.30 -23.46
CA TYR A 107 3.30 -10.46 -24.01
C TYR A 107 4.60 -10.69 -23.25
N PHE A 108 4.89 -11.95 -22.94
CA PHE A 108 6.03 -12.37 -22.12
C PHE A 108 6.89 -13.36 -22.90
N CYS A 109 8.19 -13.07 -23.04
CA CYS A 109 9.16 -13.96 -23.67
C CYS A 109 9.78 -14.89 -22.61
N GLN A 110 9.38 -16.16 -22.62
CA GLN A 110 9.84 -17.15 -21.64
C GLN A 110 11.33 -17.49 -21.77
N LYS A 111 11.92 -17.38 -22.97
CA LYS A 111 13.35 -17.68 -23.20
C LYS A 111 14.30 -16.65 -22.59
N ARG A 112 13.88 -15.38 -22.50
CA ARG A 112 14.71 -14.28 -21.96
C ARG A 112 14.12 -13.63 -20.70
N ASN A 113 13.04 -14.21 -20.16
CA ASN A 113 12.32 -13.71 -18.99
C ASN A 113 12.01 -12.20 -19.07
N ALA A 114 11.46 -11.75 -20.21
CA ALA A 114 11.23 -10.33 -20.50
C ALA A 114 9.80 -10.07 -21.00
N ALA A 115 9.13 -9.07 -20.42
CA ALA A 115 7.86 -8.55 -20.93
C ALA A 115 8.11 -7.62 -22.13
N LEU A 116 7.26 -7.68 -23.16
CA LEU A 116 7.41 -6.93 -24.42
C LEU A 116 6.03 -6.47 -24.96
N CYS A 117 5.98 -5.35 -25.69
CA CYS A 117 4.79 -4.98 -26.47
C CYS A 117 4.55 -5.98 -27.59
N VAL A 118 3.29 -6.14 -28.02
CA VAL A 118 3.01 -6.52 -29.41
C VAL A 118 3.65 -5.47 -30.31
N THR A 119 4.43 -5.94 -31.29
CA THR A 119 5.15 -5.22 -32.37
C THR A 119 5.07 -3.67 -32.36
N PRO A 120 6.21 -2.96 -32.44
CA PRO A 120 7.50 -3.41 -32.98
C PRO A 120 8.54 -3.87 -31.92
N CYS A 121 8.23 -3.78 -30.62
CA CYS A 121 9.24 -4.06 -29.57
C CYS A 121 9.68 -5.52 -29.48
N PHE A 122 8.79 -6.48 -29.78
CA PHE A 122 9.17 -7.91 -29.82
C PHE A 122 10.19 -8.22 -30.93
N GLN A 123 10.03 -7.59 -32.11
CA GLN A 123 10.93 -7.79 -33.24
C GLN A 123 12.30 -7.15 -32.98
N LEU A 124 12.34 -5.89 -32.52
CA LEU A 124 13.60 -5.20 -32.21
C LEU A 124 14.46 -5.98 -31.21
N TYR A 125 13.86 -6.44 -30.09
CA TYR A 125 14.59 -7.15 -29.03
C TYR A 125 15.20 -8.49 -29.48
N HIS A 126 14.59 -9.16 -30.47
CA HIS A 126 15.08 -10.44 -30.99
C HIS A 126 15.92 -10.32 -32.28
N VAL A 127 15.92 -9.16 -32.94
CA VAL A 127 16.69 -8.91 -34.18
C VAL A 127 18.06 -8.30 -33.88
N GLU A 128 18.18 -7.46 -32.84
CA GLU A 128 19.45 -6.78 -32.47
C GLU A 128 20.41 -7.63 -31.62
N SER A 129 20.04 -8.86 -31.24
CA SER A 129 20.85 -9.75 -30.40
C SER A 129 21.42 -10.98 -31.13
N LYS A 130 21.82 -10.78 -32.39
CA LYS A 130 22.71 -11.69 -33.13
C LYS A 130 24.16 -11.26 -33.00
#